data_AF-A0A0M3JKE8-F1
#
_entry.id   AF-A0A0M3JKE8-F1
#
_cell.length_a   1.000
_cell.length_b   1.000
_cell.length_c   1.000
_cell.angle_alpha   90.00
_cell.angle_beta   90.00
_cell.angle_gamma   90.00
#
_symmetry.space_group_name_H-M   'P 1'
#
loop_
_entity.id
_entity.type
_entity.pdbx_description
1 polymer ?
#
loop_
_entity_poly.entity_id
_entity_poly.type
_entity_poly.pdbx_seq_one_letter_code
_entity_poly.pdbx_strand_id
1 'polypeptide(L)'
;MTRNFITFIVMALPPAHAFGNGIIPPQPPPPQPPTGFFQASSQPQLGGHHAVPQQMLPESVLEEKSRKWKQLQSKRYAEKRKFGFVDAQKEEMPPEHVRKIIRDHGDMTSRKYRHDKRVYLGALKYMPHAVLKLLENMPMPWEQIRDCK
;
A
#
# COMPACT_ATOMS: atom_id res chain seq x y z
N MET A 1 13.05 46.31 31.43
CA MET A 1 13.14 45.35 32.54
C MET A 1 11.94 44.42 32.44
N THR A 2 11.98 43.11 32.31
CA THR A 2 13.09 42.14 32.28
C THR A 2 12.56 40.86 31.63
N ARG A 3 13.39 40.34 30.72
CA ARG A 3 13.46 39.00 30.13
C ARG A 3 12.78 37.84 30.90
N ASN A 4 12.11 36.95 30.17
CA ASN A 4 12.03 35.52 30.52
C ASN A 4 12.73 34.71 29.41
N PHE A 5 13.97 34.30 29.70
CA PHE A 5 14.79 33.33 28.98
C PHE A 5 14.21 31.92 29.25
N ILE A 6 13.98 31.10 28.22
CA ILE A 6 14.86 29.97 27.83
C ILE A 6 15.49 29.23 29.01
N THR A 7 15.00 28.02 29.27
CA THR A 7 15.81 26.89 29.73
C THR A 7 15.37 25.65 28.95
N PHE A 8 16.21 25.27 27.99
CA PHE A 8 16.35 23.92 27.45
C PHE A 8 16.91 23.00 28.54
N ILE A 9 16.59 21.70 28.49
CA ILE A 9 17.52 20.54 28.51
C ILE A 9 16.77 19.27 28.95
N VAL A 10 16.45 18.37 28.00
CA VAL A 10 17.10 17.08 27.69
C VAL A 10 16.34 15.91 28.32
N MET A 11 15.59 15.19 27.47
CA MET A 11 15.38 13.76 27.66
C MET A 11 15.96 13.08 26.41
N ALA A 12 17.08 12.41 26.64
CA ALA A 12 17.89 11.74 25.64
C ALA A 12 17.13 10.55 25.03
N LEU A 13 17.05 10.51 23.70
CA LEU A 13 16.66 9.34 22.93
C LEU A 13 17.92 8.79 22.23
N PRO A 14 18.22 7.49 22.33
CA PRO A 14 19.46 6.91 21.81
C PRO A 14 19.49 6.85 20.27
N PRO A 15 20.70 6.77 19.67
CA PRO A 15 20.90 6.82 18.23
C PRO A 15 20.49 5.51 17.53
N ALA A 16 19.79 5.63 16.41
CA ALA A 16 19.53 4.50 15.51
C ALA A 16 20.82 4.09 14.81
N HIS A 17 21.25 2.84 15.04
CA HIS A 17 22.37 2.23 14.34
C HIS A 17 22.07 2.08 12.85
N ALA A 18 23.03 2.52 12.04
CA ALA A 18 23.13 2.22 10.63
C ALA A 18 23.52 0.76 10.41
N PHE A 19 22.74 0.03 9.62
CA PHE A 19 23.14 -1.13 8.81
C PHE A 19 22.20 -1.11 7.59
N GLY A 20 22.65 -1.08 6.33
CA GLY A 20 23.72 -1.90 5.77
C GLY A 20 23.07 -3.13 5.13
N ASN A 21 23.13 -3.19 3.79
CA ASN A 21 22.81 -4.29 2.87
C ASN A 21 22.19 -5.60 3.40
N GLY A 22 21.12 -6.01 2.72
CA GLY A 22 20.76 -7.39 2.34
C GLY A 22 21.21 -8.56 3.22
N ILE A 23 20.24 -9.21 3.85
CA ILE A 23 19.95 -10.67 3.89
C ILE A 23 18.72 -10.80 4.81
N ILE A 24 17.61 -11.34 4.31
CA ILE A 24 16.43 -11.67 5.12
C ILE A 24 16.80 -12.92 5.95
N PRO A 25 16.72 -12.91 7.29
CA PRO A 25 16.99 -14.10 8.09
C PRO A 25 15.91 -15.17 7.86
N PRO A 26 16.27 -16.48 7.84
CA PRO A 26 15.30 -17.54 7.67
C PRO A 26 14.32 -17.60 8.86
N GLN A 27 13.03 -17.67 8.55
CA GLN A 27 11.94 -17.78 9.52
C GLN A 27 11.99 -19.16 10.22
N PRO A 28 11.74 -19.26 11.55
CA PRO A 28 11.70 -20.53 12.26
C PRO A 28 10.48 -21.38 11.86
N PRO A 29 10.59 -22.73 11.87
CA PRO A 29 9.49 -23.62 11.50
C PRO A 29 8.33 -23.55 12.51
N PRO A 30 7.08 -23.82 12.07
CA PRO A 30 5.90 -23.82 12.94
C PRO A 30 5.98 -24.96 13.98
N PRO A 31 5.45 -24.75 15.21
CA PRO A 31 5.45 -25.75 16.26
C PRO A 31 4.57 -26.95 15.89
N GLN A 32 5.10 -28.16 16.05
CA GLN A 32 4.34 -29.40 15.90
C GLN A 32 3.44 -29.62 17.12
N PRO A 33 2.22 -30.18 16.95
CA PRO A 33 1.37 -30.57 18.07
C PRO A 33 2.03 -31.73 18.85
N PRO A 34 1.92 -31.75 20.19
CA PRO A 34 2.45 -32.85 20.98
C PRO A 34 1.68 -34.13 20.68
N THR A 35 2.40 -35.19 20.31
CA THR A 35 1.91 -36.56 20.22
C THR A 35 1.51 -37.03 21.63
N GLY A 36 0.28 -36.71 22.01
CA GLY A 36 -0.34 -37.22 23.23
C GLY A 36 -0.66 -38.70 23.08
N PHE A 37 0.01 -39.52 23.89
CA PHE A 37 -0.31 -40.91 24.17
C PHE A 37 -1.80 -41.05 24.53
N PHE A 38 -2.61 -41.57 23.62
CA PHE A 38 -3.98 -41.98 23.95
C PHE A 38 -3.96 -43.41 24.51
N GLN A 39 -4.11 -43.48 25.82
CA GLN A 39 -4.38 -44.70 26.58
C GLN A 39 -5.78 -45.22 26.23
N ALA A 40 -5.84 -46.44 25.71
CA ALA A 40 -7.08 -47.16 25.48
C ALA A 40 -7.80 -47.41 26.82
N SER A 41 -9.02 -46.89 26.94
CA SER A 41 -9.98 -47.31 27.96
C SER A 41 -11.31 -47.65 27.30
N SER A 42 -11.85 -48.75 27.78
CA SER A 42 -12.97 -49.56 27.31
C SER A 42 -14.35 -48.92 27.49
N GLN A 43 -15.19 -49.01 26.43
CA GLN A 43 -16.68 -49.17 26.32
C GLN A 43 -17.64 -48.53 27.37
N PRO A 44 -18.89 -48.12 27.02
CA PRO A 44 -19.81 -48.87 26.13
C PRO A 44 -20.76 -48.07 25.18
N GLN A 45 -21.15 -48.77 24.11
CA GLN A 45 -22.49 -48.92 23.53
C GLN A 45 -23.38 -47.71 23.13
N LEU A 46 -23.64 -47.66 21.82
CA LEU A 46 -24.90 -47.30 21.13
C LEU A 46 -25.71 -46.15 21.74
N GLY A 47 -25.38 -44.92 21.33
CA GLY A 47 -26.24 -43.76 21.44
C GLY A 47 -26.62 -43.29 20.04
N GLY A 48 -27.92 -43.36 19.72
CA GLY A 48 -28.47 -43.10 18.40
C GLY A 48 -27.97 -41.79 17.78
N HIS A 49 -27.75 -41.85 16.48
CA HIS A 49 -27.75 -40.67 15.64
C HIS A 49 -29.17 -40.11 15.77
N HIS A 50 -29.37 -39.17 16.69
CA HIS A 50 -30.48 -38.25 16.58
C HIS A 50 -30.28 -37.54 15.25
N ALA A 51 -30.88 -38.12 14.20
CA ALA A 51 -31.24 -37.40 13.01
C ALA A 51 -32.20 -36.31 13.50
N VAL A 52 -31.62 -35.18 13.91
CA VAL A 52 -32.33 -33.92 13.96
C VAL A 52 -33.04 -33.85 12.61
N PRO A 53 -34.38 -33.77 12.57
CA PRO A 53 -35.06 -33.56 11.31
C PRO A 53 -34.36 -32.36 10.72
N GLN A 54 -33.74 -32.52 9.55
CA GLN A 54 -33.40 -31.36 8.74
C GLN A 54 -34.74 -30.68 8.52
N GLN A 55 -35.07 -29.71 9.39
CA GLN A 55 -36.01 -28.68 9.04
C GLN A 55 -35.35 -28.09 7.81
N MET A 56 -35.82 -28.54 6.64
CA MET A 56 -35.47 -27.94 5.37
C MET A 56 -35.87 -26.50 5.55
N LEU A 57 -34.88 -25.68 5.90
CA LEU A 57 -35.05 -24.24 5.98
C LEU A 57 -35.73 -23.85 4.67
N PRO A 58 -36.81 -23.07 4.73
CA PRO A 58 -37.65 -22.80 3.57
C PRO A 58 -36.76 -22.42 2.39
N GLU A 59 -37.06 -22.97 1.21
CA GLU A 59 -36.21 -22.91 0.02
C GLU A 59 -35.71 -21.47 -0.28
N SER A 60 -36.55 -20.47 0.00
CA SER A 60 -36.21 -19.04 -0.11
C SER A 60 -35.02 -18.61 0.78
N VAL A 61 -34.92 -19.12 2.01
CA VAL A 61 -33.84 -18.82 2.95
C VAL A 61 -32.53 -19.50 2.55
N LEU A 62 -32.60 -20.71 1.99
CA LEU A 62 -31.43 -21.41 1.45
C LEU A 62 -30.90 -20.70 0.19
N GLU A 63 -31.81 -20.27 -0.69
CA GLU A 63 -31.44 -19.53 -1.90
C GLU A 63 -30.78 -18.19 -1.56
N GLU A 64 -31.30 -17.46 -0.58
CA GLU A 64 -30.66 -16.23 -0.07
C GLU A 64 -29.27 -16.48 0.52
N LYS A 65 -29.10 -17.54 1.33
CA LYS A 65 -27.79 -17.90 1.89
C LYS A 65 -26.79 -18.25 0.79
N SER A 66 -27.22 -19.00 -0.22
CA SER A 66 -26.38 -19.35 -1.37
C SER A 66 -25.96 -18.12 -2.17
N ARG A 67 -26.89 -17.16 -2.39
CA ARG A 67 -26.60 -15.90 -3.08
C ARG A 67 -25.60 -15.05 -2.31
N LYS A 68 -25.81 -14.89 -1.00
CA LYS A 68 -24.89 -14.15 -0.11
C LYS A 68 -23.51 -14.80 -0.08
N TRP A 69 -23.44 -16.13 -0.02
CA TRP A 69 -22.17 -16.86 -0.03
C TRP A 69 -21.42 -16.71 -1.36
N LYS A 70 -22.11 -16.83 -2.51
CA LYS A 70 -21.52 -16.61 -3.84
C LYS A 70 -20.98 -15.18 -4.00
N GLN A 71 -21.70 -14.16 -3.51
CA GLN A 71 -21.25 -12.77 -3.53
C GLN A 71 -20.03 -12.53 -2.63
N LEU A 72 -19.98 -13.17 -1.45
CA LEU A 72 -18.84 -13.05 -0.55
C LEU A 72 -17.62 -13.72 -1.15
N GLN A 73 -17.79 -14.91 -1.73
CA GLN A 73 -16.72 -15.69 -2.33
C GLN A 73 -16.13 -15.01 -3.56
N SER A 74 -16.99 -14.51 -4.46
CA SER A 74 -16.55 -13.78 -5.66
C SER A 74 -15.79 -12.50 -5.30
N LYS A 75 -16.21 -11.79 -4.26
CA LYS A 75 -15.46 -10.65 -3.73
C LYS A 75 -14.13 -11.11 -3.12
N ARG A 76 -14.14 -12.09 -2.21
CA ARG A 76 -12.97 -12.51 -1.44
C ARG A 76 -11.82 -12.97 -2.34
N TYR A 77 -12.14 -13.71 -3.40
CA TYR A 77 -11.16 -14.28 -4.33
C TYR A 77 -11.10 -13.55 -5.68
N ALA A 78 -11.50 -12.27 -5.72
CA ALA A 78 -11.38 -11.45 -6.91
C ALA A 78 -9.90 -11.34 -7.37
N GLU A 79 -9.68 -11.33 -8.69
CA GLU A 79 -8.34 -11.27 -9.32
C GLU A 79 -7.46 -10.16 -8.74
N LYS A 80 -8.05 -8.98 -8.50
CA LYS A 80 -7.39 -7.80 -7.89
C LYS A 80 -6.89 -7.99 -6.46
N ARG A 81 -7.27 -9.09 -5.80
CA ARG A 81 -6.85 -9.45 -4.42
C ARG A 81 -5.89 -10.64 -4.42
N LYS A 82 -5.53 -11.18 -5.59
CA LYS A 82 -4.52 -12.22 -5.68
C LYS A 82 -3.15 -11.62 -5.35
N PHE A 83 -2.34 -12.41 -4.66
CA PHE A 83 -0.95 -12.07 -4.40
C PHE A 83 -0.22 -11.88 -5.74
N GLY A 84 0.53 -10.80 -5.88
CA GLY A 84 1.16 -10.42 -7.16
C GLY A 84 0.27 -9.62 -8.11
N PHE A 85 -0.93 -9.20 -7.69
CA PHE A 85 -1.70 -8.21 -8.46
C PHE A 85 -0.95 -6.87 -8.49
N VAL A 86 -0.58 -6.44 -9.70
CA VAL A 86 -0.05 -5.10 -9.95
C VAL A 86 -1.24 -4.20 -10.23
N ASP A 87 -1.32 -3.10 -9.46
CA ASP A 87 -2.42 -2.15 -9.56
C ASP A 87 -2.48 -1.50 -10.96
N ALA A 88 -3.60 -0.83 -11.23
CA ALA A 88 -3.88 -0.20 -12.51
C ALA A 88 -2.71 0.68 -13.00
N GLN A 89 -2.47 0.61 -14.31
CA GLN A 89 -1.45 1.40 -14.98
C GLN A 89 -1.73 2.90 -14.77
N LYS A 90 -0.68 3.69 -14.53
CA LYS A 90 -0.81 5.15 -14.38
C LYS A 90 -1.34 5.74 -15.69
N GLU A 91 -2.55 6.28 -15.64
CA GLU A 91 -3.16 7.00 -16.75
C GLU A 91 -2.55 8.39 -16.91
N GLU A 92 -2.61 8.91 -18.13
CA GLU A 92 -2.06 10.22 -18.47
C GLU A 92 -2.94 11.34 -17.88
N MET A 93 -2.34 12.20 -17.06
CA MET A 93 -3.04 13.31 -16.42
C MET A 93 -3.26 14.46 -17.42
N PRO A 94 -4.36 15.22 -17.31
CA PRO A 94 -4.62 16.32 -18.21
C PRO A 94 -3.49 17.37 -18.12
N PRO A 95 -3.01 17.89 -19.26
CA PRO A 95 -1.83 18.76 -19.31
C PRO A 95 -2.04 20.09 -18.55
N GLU A 96 -3.30 20.54 -18.39
CA GLU A 96 -3.64 21.71 -17.58
C GLU A 96 -3.27 21.58 -16.11
N HIS A 97 -3.19 20.36 -15.59
CA HIS A 97 -2.85 20.13 -14.19
C HIS A 97 -1.42 20.60 -13.89
N VAL A 98 -0.45 20.19 -14.72
CA VAL A 98 0.96 20.62 -14.59
C VAL A 98 1.09 22.11 -14.83
N ARG A 99 0.43 22.64 -15.88
CA ARG A 99 0.45 24.07 -16.20
C ARG A 99 -0.06 24.91 -15.04
N LYS A 100 -1.15 24.50 -14.38
CA LYS A 100 -1.70 25.19 -13.22
C LYS A 100 -0.74 25.16 -12.02
N ILE A 101 -0.16 24.01 -11.70
CA ILE A 101 0.79 23.89 -10.58
C ILE A 101 1.98 24.83 -10.78
N ILE A 102 2.61 24.81 -11.95
CA ILE A 102 3.78 25.68 -12.22
C ILE A 102 3.42 27.16 -12.14
N ARG A 103 2.26 27.57 -12.68
CA ARG A 103 1.76 28.95 -12.57
C ARG A 103 1.47 29.36 -11.12
N ASP A 104 0.79 28.52 -10.37
CA ASP A 104 0.38 28.79 -8.99
C ASP A 104 1.59 28.87 -8.05
N HIS A 105 2.61 28.06 -8.28
CA HIS A 105 3.87 28.06 -7.52
C HIS A 105 4.76 29.25 -7.89
N GLY A 106 4.88 29.56 -9.19
CA GLY A 106 5.64 30.71 -9.68
C GLY A 106 7.07 30.77 -9.13
N ASP A 107 7.40 31.84 -8.44
CA ASP A 107 8.73 32.13 -7.88
C ASP A 107 8.93 31.65 -6.43
N MET A 108 7.97 30.89 -5.89
CA MET A 108 8.00 30.39 -4.51
C MET A 108 8.09 31.45 -3.41
N THR A 109 7.79 32.72 -3.68
CA THR A 109 7.82 33.78 -2.66
C THR A 109 6.67 33.67 -1.66
N SER A 110 5.51 33.20 -2.10
CA SER A 110 4.32 33.04 -1.25
C SER A 110 4.53 32.04 -0.11
N ARG A 111 4.12 32.41 1.11
CA ARG A 111 4.19 31.57 2.32
C ARG A 111 3.36 30.28 2.21
N LYS A 112 2.35 30.25 1.33
CA LYS A 112 1.50 29.09 1.08
C LYS A 112 2.32 27.85 0.70
N TYR A 113 3.37 28.02 -0.10
CA TYR A 113 4.18 26.94 -0.67
C TYR A 113 5.50 26.70 0.09
N ARG A 114 5.57 27.12 1.36
CA ARG A 114 6.79 26.96 2.18
C ARG A 114 7.28 25.52 2.33
N HIS A 115 6.37 24.55 2.31
CA HIS A 115 6.70 23.13 2.45
C HIS A 115 7.38 22.56 1.20
N ASP A 116 7.03 23.08 0.03
CA ASP A 116 7.50 22.56 -1.25
C ASP A 116 8.92 23.03 -1.57
N LYS A 117 9.37 24.16 -0.99
CA LYS A 117 10.72 24.72 -1.21
C LYS A 117 11.85 23.71 -1.02
N ARG A 118 11.75 22.87 0.02
CA ARG A 118 12.75 21.82 0.29
C ARG A 118 12.77 20.76 -0.81
N VAL A 119 11.60 20.44 -1.35
CA VAL A 119 11.46 19.47 -2.45
C VAL A 119 12.05 20.05 -3.75
N TYR A 120 11.76 21.32 -4.08
CA TYR A 120 12.36 21.99 -5.25
C TYR A 120 13.89 22.01 -5.20
N LEU A 121 14.47 22.28 -4.03
CA LEU A 121 15.93 22.21 -3.85
C LEU A 121 16.46 20.78 -4.02
N GLY A 122 15.75 19.77 -3.53
CA GLY A 122 16.12 18.36 -3.74
C GLY A 122 16.05 17.93 -5.22
N ALA A 123 15.10 18.48 -5.98
CA ALA A 123 14.92 18.19 -7.39
C ALA A 123 16.08 18.73 -8.26
N LEU A 124 16.82 19.75 -7.81
CA LEU A 124 17.98 20.30 -8.55
C LEU A 124 19.02 19.24 -8.90
N LYS A 125 19.17 18.19 -8.07
CA LYS A 125 20.07 17.07 -8.35
C LYS A 125 19.77 16.39 -9.70
N TYR A 126 18.50 16.36 -10.10
CA TYR A 126 18.06 15.73 -11.35
C TYR A 126 18.02 16.69 -12.54
N MET A 127 18.40 17.96 -12.35
CA MET A 127 18.41 18.97 -13.41
C MET A 127 19.27 18.56 -14.63
N PRO A 128 20.47 17.98 -14.47
CA PRO A 128 21.25 17.53 -15.63
C PRO A 128 20.52 16.46 -16.46
N HIS A 129 19.81 15.54 -15.80
CA HIS A 129 19.05 14.49 -16.47
C HIS A 129 17.83 15.07 -17.22
N ALA A 130 17.12 16.01 -16.59
CA ALA A 130 15.98 16.68 -17.22
C ALA A 130 16.40 17.51 -18.44
N VAL A 131 17.52 18.24 -18.36
CA VAL A 131 18.06 19.01 -19.49
C VAL A 131 18.47 18.09 -20.63
N LEU A 132 19.14 16.97 -20.34
CA LEU A 132 19.48 15.99 -21.37
C LEU A 132 18.22 15.47 -22.09
N LYS A 133 17.18 15.08 -21.34
CA LYS A 133 15.91 14.61 -21.91
C LYS A 133 15.17 15.68 -22.71
N LEU A 134 15.28 16.95 -22.31
CA LEU A 134 14.73 18.06 -23.08
C LEU A 134 15.45 18.22 -24.43
N LEU A 135 16.77 18.16 -24.43
CA LEU A 135 17.58 18.34 -25.63
C LEU A 135 17.48 17.16 -26.60
N GLU A 136 17.35 15.93 -26.09
CA GLU A 136 17.08 14.73 -26.90
C GLU A 136 15.80 14.88 -27.74
N ASN A 137 14.84 15.68 -27.27
CA ASN A 137 13.55 15.87 -27.93
C ASN A 137 13.44 17.18 -28.73
N MET A 138 14.53 17.90 -29.01
CA MET A 138 14.45 19.10 -29.85
C MET A 138 13.82 18.78 -31.22
N PRO A 139 12.86 19.61 -31.68
CA PRO A 139 12.17 19.37 -32.95
C PRO A 139 13.17 19.50 -34.10
N MET A 140 13.08 18.54 -35.02
CA MET A 140 13.91 18.57 -36.22
C MET A 140 13.48 19.72 -37.13
N PRO A 141 14.34 20.25 -38.01
CA PRO A 141 14.02 21.46 -38.79
C PRO A 141 12.82 21.32 -39.73
N TRP A 142 12.37 20.09 -39.98
CA TRP A 142 11.17 19.79 -40.77
C TRP A 142 9.89 19.64 -39.93
N GLU A 143 9.97 19.66 -38.60
CA GLU A 143 8.81 19.53 -37.70
C GLU A 143 8.37 20.91 -37.18
N GLN A 144 7.08 21.23 -37.34
CA GLN A 144 6.53 22.51 -36.85
C GLN A 144 6.28 22.49 -35.34
N ILE A 145 5.80 21.36 -34.80
CA ILE A 145 5.51 21.15 -33.37
C ILE A 145 5.83 19.69 -33.05
N ARG A 146 6.44 19.44 -31.88
CA ARG A 146 6.65 18.10 -31.32
C ARG A 146 6.06 18.02 -29.92
N ASP A 147 4.98 17.25 -29.77
CA ASP A 147 4.40 16.96 -28.45
C ASP A 147 5.24 15.91 -27.72
N CYS A 148 5.69 16.24 -26.51
CA CYS A 148 6.53 15.39 -25.66
C CYS A 148 5.75 14.95 -24.42
N LYS A 149 6.12 13.78 -23.87
CA LYS A 149 5.55 13.23 -22.63
C LYS A 149 6.38 13.56 -21.40
#